data_AF-R9PH57-F1
#
_entry.id   AF-R9PH57-F1
#
_cell.length_a   1.000
_cell.length_b   1.000
_cell.length_c   1.000
_cell.angle_alpha   90.00
_cell.angle_beta   90.00
_cell.angle_gamma   90.00
#
_symmetry.space_group_name_H-M   'P 1'
#
loop_
_entity.id
_entity.type
_entity.pdbx_description
1 polymer ?
#
loop_
_entity_poly.entity_id
_entity_poly.type
_entity_poly.pdbx_seq_one_letter_code
_entity_poly.pdbx_strand_id
1 'polypeptide(L)'
;MKKLISLISVLLFSTAAQATPISSGLIIEGTTFSSNNAFQFFNDSTEGEKITSITWDLSPIGAFFDSTDTSPGLSSSPLTLGASSSVGHIFPTNNALNGSSILTISFTDFDAGEFFTFGVDTDFLSDPDAVGLNGDQFFGATALAIFSDGSQRFGTYAPTNVAGFGSEVSIVGAVTVPEPASILMLGLALCGLGVSRKRKA
;
A
#
# COMPACT_ATOMS: atom_id res chain seq x y z
N MET A 1 -10.24 53.17 -39.59
CA MET A 1 -10.86 52.19 -38.69
C MET A 1 -9.85 51.06 -38.44
N LYS A 2 -9.13 51.10 -37.31
CA LYS A 2 -8.08 50.11 -36.97
C LYS A 2 -8.73 48.96 -36.18
N LYS A 3 -8.80 47.78 -36.78
CA LYS A 3 -9.30 46.56 -36.12
C LYS A 3 -8.24 46.08 -35.14
N LEU A 4 -8.53 46.16 -33.83
CA LEU A 4 -7.71 45.59 -32.78
C LEU A 4 -8.14 44.12 -32.61
N ILE A 5 -7.34 43.20 -33.13
CA ILE A 5 -7.50 41.75 -32.90
C ILE A 5 -6.93 41.48 -31.50
N SER A 6 -7.80 41.18 -30.53
CA SER A 6 -7.39 40.71 -29.22
C SER A 6 -7.32 39.18 -29.25
N LEU A 7 -6.09 38.66 -29.26
CA LEU A 7 -5.81 37.22 -29.19
C LEU A 7 -5.79 36.82 -27.71
N ILE A 8 -6.84 36.14 -27.24
CA ILE A 8 -6.85 35.51 -25.91
C ILE A 8 -6.27 34.10 -26.09
N SER A 9 -4.99 33.95 -25.74
CA SER A 9 -4.34 32.64 -25.62
C SER A 9 -4.83 31.97 -24.34
N VAL A 10 -5.79 31.05 -24.45
CA VAL A 10 -6.17 30.17 -23.36
C VAL A 10 -5.03 29.17 -23.16
N LEU A 11 -4.19 29.40 -22.16
CA LEU A 11 -3.24 28.39 -21.65
C LEU A 11 -4.07 27.32 -20.93
N LEU A 12 -4.42 26.26 -21.66
CA LEU A 12 -4.90 25.01 -21.08
C LEU A 12 -3.72 24.36 -20.35
N PHE A 13 -3.60 24.62 -19.05
CA PHE A 13 -2.73 23.82 -18.19
C PHE A 13 -3.39 22.46 -18.02
N SER A 14 -3.05 21.49 -18.87
CA SER A 14 -3.32 20.09 -18.63
C SER A 14 -2.41 19.63 -17.49
N THR A 15 -2.94 19.55 -16.27
CA THR A 15 -2.27 18.80 -15.20
C THR A 15 -2.26 17.34 -15.63
N ALA A 16 -1.08 16.77 -15.87
CA ALA A 16 -0.96 15.32 -15.99
C ALA A 16 -1.46 14.72 -14.68
N ALA A 17 -2.50 13.87 -14.75
CA ALA A 17 -2.93 13.10 -13.60
C ALA A 17 -1.77 12.19 -13.22
N GLN A 18 -1.13 12.45 -12.09
CA GLN A 18 -0.13 11.55 -11.55
C GLN A 18 -0.85 10.34 -10.97
N ALA A 19 -0.31 9.14 -11.22
CA ALA A 19 -0.86 7.96 -10.61
C ALA A 19 -0.82 8.11 -9.07
N THR A 20 -1.89 7.72 -8.39
CA THR A 20 -2.04 7.84 -6.95
C THR A 20 -1.76 6.47 -6.33
N PRO A 21 -0.67 6.33 -5.55
CA PRO A 21 -0.39 5.08 -4.86
C PRO A 21 -1.41 4.78 -3.77
N ILE A 22 -2.06 3.64 -3.80
CA ILE A 22 -3.05 3.22 -2.81
C ILE A 22 -2.93 1.71 -2.71
N SER A 23 -2.98 1.17 -1.49
CA SER A 23 -3.13 -0.27 -1.31
C SER A 23 -3.90 -0.60 -0.05
N SER A 24 -4.42 -1.81 -0.01
CA SER A 24 -5.09 -2.35 1.16
C SER A 24 -4.73 -3.81 1.35
N GLY A 25 -4.99 -4.32 2.55
CA GLY A 25 -4.78 -5.73 2.87
C GLY A 25 -5.85 -6.23 3.83
N LEU A 26 -6.10 -7.53 3.77
CA LEU A 26 -7.05 -8.26 4.60
C LEU A 26 -6.41 -9.53 5.14
N ILE A 27 -6.74 -9.86 6.38
CA ILE A 27 -6.36 -11.14 7.00
C ILE A 27 -7.62 -11.88 7.43
N ILE A 28 -7.69 -13.16 7.05
CA ILE A 28 -8.86 -14.02 7.27
C ILE A 28 -9.26 -14.08 8.74
N GLU A 29 -10.55 -14.22 9.03
CA GLU A 29 -11.04 -14.42 10.41
C GLU A 29 -10.66 -15.81 10.94
N GLY A 30 -10.39 -16.76 10.04
CA GLY A 30 -9.91 -18.11 10.36
C GLY A 30 -8.43 -18.14 10.74
N THR A 31 -7.91 -19.34 10.97
CA THR A 31 -6.50 -19.55 11.25
C THR A 31 -5.60 -19.35 10.03
N THR A 32 -4.42 -18.77 10.21
CA THR A 32 -3.34 -18.75 9.22
C THR A 32 -2.70 -20.13 8.97
N PHE A 33 -2.78 -21.06 9.92
CA PHE A 33 -2.27 -22.43 9.80
C PHE A 33 -2.94 -23.14 8.63
N SER A 34 -2.14 -23.61 7.67
CA SER A 34 -2.58 -24.31 6.45
C SER A 34 -3.60 -23.54 5.58
N SER A 35 -3.72 -22.22 5.76
CA SER A 35 -4.63 -21.37 4.99
C SER A 35 -3.88 -20.59 3.91
N ASN A 36 -3.87 -21.09 2.68
CA ASN A 36 -3.12 -20.51 1.55
C ASN A 36 -3.63 -19.13 1.06
N ASN A 37 -4.73 -18.64 1.60
CA ASN A 37 -5.32 -17.33 1.30
C ASN A 37 -5.47 -16.47 2.56
N ALA A 38 -4.70 -16.78 3.61
CA ALA A 38 -4.79 -16.12 4.89
C ALA A 38 -4.49 -14.62 4.81
N PHE A 39 -3.51 -14.25 3.99
CA PHE A 39 -3.13 -12.87 3.73
C PHE A 39 -3.56 -12.51 2.31
N GLN A 40 -4.27 -11.39 2.17
CA GLN A 40 -4.66 -10.82 0.89
C GLN A 40 -4.23 -9.38 0.83
N PHE A 41 -3.70 -8.96 -0.32
CA PHE A 41 -3.23 -7.62 -0.53
C PHE A 41 -3.62 -7.12 -1.91
N PHE A 42 -4.00 -5.86 -2.00
CA PHE A 42 -4.57 -5.24 -3.20
C PHE A 42 -3.76 -4.02 -3.58
N ASN A 43 -3.47 -3.88 -4.87
CA ASN A 43 -2.96 -2.62 -5.40
C ASN A 43 -4.14 -1.78 -5.88
N ASP A 44 -4.72 -1.00 -4.96
CA ASP A 44 -5.86 -0.10 -5.24
C ASP A 44 -5.44 1.23 -5.88
N SER A 45 -4.18 1.35 -6.33
CA SER A 45 -3.67 2.55 -6.97
C SER A 45 -4.42 2.87 -8.26
N THR A 46 -4.29 4.10 -8.73
CA THR A 46 -4.74 4.43 -10.10
C THR A 46 -3.78 3.85 -11.14
N GLU A 47 -4.26 3.69 -12.38
CA GLU A 47 -3.50 3.17 -13.51
C GLU A 47 -2.10 3.83 -13.64
N GLY A 48 -1.08 3.00 -13.87
CA GLY A 48 0.30 3.42 -14.03
C GLY A 48 1.17 3.30 -12.77
N GLU A 49 0.59 3.07 -11.59
CA GLU A 49 1.35 2.82 -10.36
C GLU A 49 1.44 1.31 -10.04
N LYS A 50 2.65 0.85 -9.73
CA LYS A 50 2.91 -0.53 -9.31
C LYS A 50 3.34 -0.60 -7.84
N ILE A 51 3.05 -1.71 -7.19
CA ILE A 51 3.71 -2.07 -5.93
C ILE A 51 4.98 -2.86 -6.26
N THR A 52 6.10 -2.45 -5.67
CA THR A 52 7.41 -3.10 -5.89
C THR A 52 7.83 -3.95 -4.70
N SER A 53 7.33 -3.63 -3.50
CA SER A 53 7.62 -4.41 -2.30
C SER A 53 6.54 -4.19 -1.25
N ILE A 54 6.25 -5.23 -0.47
CA ILE A 54 5.45 -5.13 0.76
C ILE A 54 6.23 -5.76 1.90
N THR A 55 6.24 -5.11 3.05
CA THR A 55 6.81 -5.62 4.29
C THR A 55 5.74 -5.67 5.36
N TRP A 56 5.46 -6.86 5.90
CA TRP A 56 4.67 -7.06 7.10
C TRP A 56 5.58 -7.09 8.33
N ASP A 57 5.13 -6.45 9.41
CA ASP A 57 5.78 -6.46 10.71
C ASP A 57 4.79 -6.86 11.82
N LEU A 58 5.07 -8.02 12.41
CA LEU A 58 4.32 -8.65 13.49
C LEU A 58 4.91 -8.37 14.88
N SER A 59 6.04 -7.67 14.96
CA SER A 59 6.68 -7.35 16.23
C SER A 59 5.80 -6.56 17.20
N PRO A 60 4.90 -5.65 16.76
CA PRO A 60 4.02 -4.92 17.69
C PRO A 60 3.04 -5.81 18.44
N ILE A 61 2.70 -6.97 17.87
CA ILE A 61 1.78 -7.95 18.48
C ILE A 61 2.53 -9.13 19.12
N GLY A 62 3.87 -9.13 19.10
CA GLY A 62 4.68 -10.20 19.66
C GLY A 62 4.54 -11.54 18.93
N ALA A 63 4.22 -11.50 17.63
CA ALA A 63 4.07 -12.68 16.79
C ALA A 63 5.25 -12.86 15.83
N PHE A 64 5.34 -14.05 15.25
CA PHE A 64 6.35 -14.42 14.28
C PHE A 64 5.74 -15.31 13.19
N PHE A 65 6.45 -15.43 12.07
CA PHE A 65 6.12 -16.35 10.99
C PHE A 65 6.73 -17.72 11.28
N ASP A 66 5.88 -18.72 11.45
CA ASP A 66 6.29 -20.11 11.60
C ASP A 66 6.18 -20.79 10.23
N SER A 67 7.31 -21.15 9.64
CA SER A 67 7.32 -21.63 8.24
C SER A 67 8.11 -22.91 8.05
N THR A 68 8.69 -23.42 9.13
CA THR A 68 9.43 -24.68 9.16
C THR A 68 9.28 -25.32 10.54
N ASP A 69 9.34 -26.65 10.61
CA ASP A 69 9.27 -27.39 11.87
C ASP A 69 10.59 -27.31 12.67
N THR A 70 11.06 -26.09 12.95
CA THR A 70 12.26 -25.78 13.73
C THR A 70 12.02 -24.55 14.60
N SER A 71 12.62 -24.55 15.81
CA SER A 71 12.48 -23.47 16.81
C SER A 71 12.39 -22.08 16.15
N PRO A 72 11.44 -21.22 16.57
CA PRO A 72 10.70 -21.26 17.85
C PRO A 72 9.49 -22.20 17.93
N GLY A 73 8.90 -22.63 16.82
CA GLY A 73 7.88 -23.70 16.79
C GLY A 73 8.42 -25.01 16.21
N LEU A 74 7.67 -26.09 16.35
CA LEU A 74 7.93 -27.44 15.84
C LEU A 74 6.79 -27.97 14.96
N SER A 75 5.72 -27.21 14.78
CA SER A 75 4.58 -27.51 13.94
C SER A 75 4.21 -26.29 13.11
N SER A 76 4.51 -26.34 11.82
CA SER A 76 4.42 -25.17 10.93
C SER A 76 3.50 -25.39 9.73
N SER A 77 3.12 -24.30 9.07
CA SER A 77 2.70 -24.32 7.67
C SER A 77 3.59 -23.39 6.83
N PRO A 78 4.34 -23.93 5.84
CA PRO A 78 5.24 -23.13 5.02
C PRO A 78 4.53 -22.02 4.25
N LEU A 79 5.27 -20.95 3.99
CA LEU A 79 4.83 -19.91 3.10
C LEU A 79 4.49 -20.51 1.73
N THR A 80 3.26 -20.27 1.29
CA THR A 80 2.66 -20.86 0.10
C THR A 80 1.79 -19.84 -0.62
N LEU A 81 1.90 -19.80 -1.94
CA LEU A 81 1.09 -18.92 -2.78
C LEU A 81 -0.38 -19.35 -2.78
N GLY A 82 -1.29 -18.39 -2.71
CA GLY A 82 -2.71 -18.63 -2.88
C GLY A 82 -3.11 -18.80 -4.35
N ALA A 83 -4.18 -19.55 -4.59
CA ALA A 83 -4.61 -19.96 -5.93
C ALA A 83 -5.01 -18.80 -6.87
N SER A 84 -5.24 -17.61 -6.32
CA SER A 84 -5.75 -16.46 -7.05
C SER A 84 -4.70 -15.36 -7.29
N SER A 85 -3.42 -15.63 -7.02
CA SER A 85 -2.33 -14.69 -7.29
C SER A 85 -1.92 -14.72 -8.77
N SER A 86 -1.99 -13.58 -9.47
CA SER A 86 -1.46 -13.39 -10.83
C SER A 86 -0.14 -12.63 -10.88
N VAL A 87 0.32 -12.11 -9.73
CA VAL A 87 1.44 -11.17 -9.67
C VAL A 87 2.80 -11.85 -9.67
N GLY A 88 3.78 -11.21 -10.32
CA GLY A 88 5.17 -11.64 -10.27
C GLY A 88 5.77 -11.31 -8.91
N HIS A 89 6.22 -12.31 -8.15
CA HIS A 89 6.64 -12.18 -6.76
C HIS A 89 7.96 -12.90 -6.47
N ILE A 90 8.66 -12.44 -5.43
CA ILE A 90 9.89 -13.01 -4.90
C ILE A 90 9.73 -13.12 -3.39
N PHE A 91 9.47 -14.35 -2.92
CA PHE A 91 9.41 -14.65 -1.49
C PHE A 91 10.82 -14.85 -0.89
N PRO A 92 10.98 -14.60 0.42
CA PRO A 92 12.09 -15.19 1.15
C PRO A 92 11.92 -16.72 1.19
N THR A 93 13.02 -17.44 1.39
CA THR A 93 12.94 -18.88 1.66
C THR A 93 12.27 -19.10 3.03
N ASN A 94 11.48 -20.18 3.19
CA ASN A 94 10.88 -20.55 4.48
C ASN A 94 11.91 -20.57 5.63
N ASN A 95 13.10 -21.15 5.42
CA ASN A 95 14.16 -21.16 6.43
C ASN A 95 14.62 -19.75 6.87
N ALA A 96 14.53 -18.75 6.00
CA ALA A 96 14.90 -17.36 6.33
C ALA A 96 13.74 -16.60 6.99
N LEU A 97 12.51 -17.03 6.76
CA LEU A 97 11.31 -16.45 7.33
C LEU A 97 11.03 -17.01 8.74
N ASN A 98 11.38 -18.27 8.99
CA ASN A 98 11.06 -18.96 10.24
C ASN A 98 11.56 -18.21 11.48
N GLY A 99 10.65 -17.94 12.42
CA GLY A 99 10.95 -17.22 13.65
C GLY A 99 11.12 -15.70 13.49
N SER A 100 11.00 -15.17 12.26
CA SER A 100 11.04 -13.74 11.99
C SER A 100 9.69 -13.10 12.31
N SER A 101 9.68 -11.88 12.85
CA SER A 101 8.47 -11.05 12.89
C SER A 101 8.29 -10.22 11.62
N ILE A 102 9.24 -10.26 10.69
CA ILE A 102 9.27 -9.47 9.47
C ILE A 102 9.19 -10.39 8.24
N LEU A 103 8.24 -10.10 7.35
CA LEU A 103 8.13 -10.71 6.03
C LEU A 103 8.19 -9.62 4.98
N THR A 104 9.19 -9.66 4.11
CA THR A 104 9.28 -8.77 2.95
C THR A 104 9.11 -9.58 1.67
N ILE A 105 8.22 -9.13 0.79
CA ILE A 105 7.97 -9.73 -0.52
C ILE A 105 8.22 -8.65 -1.56
N SER A 106 9.07 -8.93 -2.52
CA SER A 106 9.28 -8.05 -3.68
C SER A 106 8.47 -8.52 -4.86
N PHE A 107 8.05 -7.57 -5.69
CA PHE A 107 7.21 -7.83 -6.85
C PHE A 107 7.89 -7.35 -8.14
N THR A 108 7.84 -8.19 -9.16
CA THR A 108 8.24 -7.82 -10.52
C THR A 108 7.06 -7.32 -11.34
N ASP A 109 5.84 -7.70 -10.96
CA ASP A 109 4.62 -7.31 -11.64
C ASP A 109 3.45 -7.33 -10.67
N PHE A 110 3.11 -6.16 -10.13
CA PHE A 110 1.96 -5.96 -9.26
C PHE A 110 1.31 -4.62 -9.62
N ASP A 111 0.57 -4.63 -10.72
CA ASP A 111 -0.09 -3.49 -11.32
C ASP A 111 -1.33 -3.03 -10.55
N ALA A 112 -1.75 -1.80 -10.81
CA ALA A 112 -3.00 -1.25 -10.30
C ALA A 112 -4.20 -2.16 -10.67
N GLY A 113 -5.04 -2.46 -9.69
CA GLY A 113 -6.20 -3.33 -9.81
C GLY A 113 -5.91 -4.83 -9.63
N GLU A 114 -4.65 -5.24 -9.48
CA GLU A 114 -4.31 -6.61 -9.17
C GLU A 114 -4.40 -6.89 -7.66
N PHE A 115 -4.33 -8.18 -7.32
CA PHE A 115 -4.25 -8.63 -5.94
C PHE A 115 -3.33 -9.83 -5.79
N PHE A 116 -2.87 -10.02 -4.57
CA PHE A 116 -1.91 -11.03 -4.18
C PHE A 116 -2.41 -11.75 -2.93
N THR A 117 -2.33 -13.07 -2.93
CA THR A 117 -2.76 -13.88 -1.78
C THR A 117 -1.72 -14.93 -1.44
N PHE A 118 -1.49 -15.15 -0.16
CA PHE A 118 -0.63 -16.22 0.33
C PHE A 118 -1.07 -16.72 1.69
N GLY A 119 -0.53 -17.86 2.07
CA GLY A 119 -0.62 -18.40 3.42
C GLY A 119 0.77 -18.63 3.97
N VAL A 120 0.88 -18.52 5.28
CA VAL A 120 2.02 -18.93 6.09
C VAL A 120 1.49 -19.03 7.51
N ASP A 121 1.97 -19.99 8.26
CA ASP A 121 1.61 -20.07 9.67
C ASP A 121 2.27 -18.93 10.46
N THR A 122 1.57 -18.49 11.49
CA THR A 122 2.01 -17.40 12.34
C THR A 122 1.56 -17.69 13.74
N ASP A 123 2.47 -17.54 14.69
CA ASP A 123 2.23 -17.80 16.10
C ASP A 123 2.69 -16.64 16.98
N PHE A 124 2.17 -16.60 18.20
CA PHE A 124 2.71 -15.71 19.22
C PHE A 124 4.01 -16.29 19.78
N LEU A 125 4.99 -15.44 20.04
CA LEU A 125 6.23 -15.87 20.73
C LEU A 125 5.96 -16.44 22.13
N SER A 126 4.85 -16.06 22.75
CA SER A 126 4.42 -16.57 24.06
C SER A 126 3.74 -17.93 24.01
N ASP A 127 3.29 -18.37 22.83
CA ASP A 127 2.60 -19.63 22.60
C ASP A 127 2.95 -20.17 21.20
N PRO A 128 4.22 -20.58 20.98
CA PRO A 128 4.62 -21.23 19.73
C PRO A 128 3.88 -22.57 19.56
N ASP A 129 3.60 -22.97 18.32
CA ASP A 129 2.84 -24.17 17.97
C ASP A 129 1.34 -24.09 18.32
N ALA A 130 0.78 -22.88 18.31
CA ALA A 130 -0.66 -22.71 18.39
C ALA A 130 -1.29 -23.17 17.05
N VAL A 131 -2.61 -23.08 16.97
CA VAL A 131 -3.31 -23.42 15.72
C VAL A 131 -3.17 -22.31 14.67
N GLY A 132 -2.14 -21.47 14.71
CA GLY A 132 -2.01 -20.24 13.92
C GLY A 132 -2.90 -19.10 14.41
N LEU A 133 -2.46 -17.86 14.21
CA LEU A 133 -3.22 -16.65 14.53
C LEU A 133 -4.49 -16.56 13.67
N ASN A 134 -5.51 -15.91 14.22
CA ASN A 134 -6.69 -15.47 13.50
C ASN A 134 -6.62 -13.99 13.13
N GLY A 135 -7.50 -13.52 12.24
CA GLY A 135 -7.46 -12.15 11.72
C GLY A 135 -7.53 -11.06 12.80
N ASP A 136 -8.28 -11.27 13.88
CA ASP A 136 -8.41 -10.31 14.98
C ASP A 136 -7.13 -10.18 15.80
N GLN A 137 -6.34 -11.26 15.87
CA GLN A 137 -5.05 -11.27 16.55
C GLN A 137 -3.98 -10.46 15.83
N PHE A 138 -4.25 -9.99 14.60
CA PHE A 138 -3.36 -9.07 13.88
C PHE A 138 -3.60 -7.59 14.17
N PHE A 139 -4.55 -7.22 15.03
CA PHE A 139 -4.74 -5.81 15.39
C PHE A 139 -3.47 -5.20 15.97
N GLY A 140 -2.99 -4.12 15.33
CA GLY A 140 -1.73 -3.48 15.70
C GLY A 140 -0.50 -3.97 14.94
N ALA A 141 -0.57 -5.10 14.22
CA ALA A 141 0.45 -5.47 13.22
C ALA A 141 0.46 -4.44 12.09
N THR A 142 1.55 -4.39 11.33
CA THR A 142 1.75 -3.30 10.38
C THR A 142 2.20 -3.77 9.02
N ALA A 143 1.91 -2.97 8.00
CA ALA A 143 2.33 -3.21 6.63
C ALA A 143 2.92 -1.94 6.02
N LEU A 144 4.03 -2.09 5.31
CA LEU A 144 4.70 -1.06 4.53
C LEU A 144 4.66 -1.45 3.06
N ALA A 145 4.12 -0.61 2.19
CA ALA A 145 4.18 -0.77 0.75
C ALA A 145 5.16 0.24 0.12
N ILE A 146 5.97 -0.24 -0.82
CA ILE A 146 6.86 0.58 -1.65
C ILE A 146 6.33 0.58 -3.08
N PHE A 147 6.09 1.76 -3.63
CA PHE A 147 5.49 1.95 -4.94
C PHE A 147 6.53 2.31 -6.00
N SER A 148 6.15 2.20 -7.28
CA SER A 148 7.03 2.48 -8.42
C SER A 148 7.47 3.94 -8.53
N ASP A 149 6.71 4.88 -7.96
CA ASP A 149 7.11 6.28 -7.79
C ASP A 149 8.19 6.48 -6.71
N GLY A 150 8.60 5.42 -6.02
CA GLY A 150 9.58 5.43 -4.94
C GLY A 150 9.01 5.83 -3.58
N SER A 151 7.71 6.12 -3.49
CA SER A 151 7.06 6.43 -2.23
C SER A 151 6.93 5.18 -1.36
N GLN A 152 7.03 5.41 -0.06
CA GLN A 152 6.82 4.38 0.96
C GLN A 152 5.64 4.79 1.82
N ARG A 153 4.70 3.88 2.01
CA ARG A 153 3.47 4.16 2.76
C ARG A 153 3.18 3.02 3.72
N PHE A 154 2.68 3.38 4.88
CA PHE A 154 2.52 2.48 6.01
C PHE A 154 1.07 2.46 6.47
N GLY A 155 0.64 1.30 6.96
CA GLY A 155 -0.64 1.13 7.62
C GLY A 155 -0.54 0.16 8.79
N THR A 156 -1.55 0.22 9.67
CA THR A 156 -1.71 -0.66 10.83
C THR A 156 -3.00 -1.44 10.68
N TYR A 157 -2.96 -2.74 10.94
CA TYR A 157 -4.13 -3.61 10.89
C TYR A 157 -5.11 -3.24 12.02
N ALA A 158 -6.38 -3.15 11.66
CA ALA A 158 -7.50 -2.78 12.51
C ALA A 158 -8.72 -3.67 12.21
N PRO A 159 -9.78 -3.63 13.04
CA PRO A 159 -11.00 -4.39 12.79
C PRO A 159 -11.62 -4.07 11.42
N THR A 160 -12.06 -5.11 10.72
CA THR A 160 -12.76 -4.99 9.44
C THR A 160 -14.24 -5.34 9.56
N ASN A 161 -15.05 -4.85 8.62
CA ASN A 161 -16.44 -5.29 8.44
C ASN A 161 -16.61 -6.20 7.21
N VAL A 162 -15.51 -6.59 6.55
CA VAL A 162 -15.54 -7.47 5.38
C VAL A 162 -15.75 -8.91 5.84
N ALA A 163 -16.86 -9.53 5.40
CA ALA A 163 -17.21 -10.88 5.81
C ALA A 163 -16.10 -11.90 5.45
N GLY A 164 -15.73 -12.75 6.42
CA GLY A 164 -14.68 -13.76 6.28
C GLY A 164 -13.27 -13.27 6.64
N PHE A 165 -13.13 -12.01 7.05
CA PHE A 165 -11.87 -11.40 7.46
C PHE A 165 -11.98 -10.82 8.87
N GLY A 166 -10.90 -10.91 9.65
CA GLY A 166 -10.84 -10.37 11.00
C GLY A 166 -10.22 -8.98 11.05
N SER A 167 -9.21 -8.73 10.21
CA SER A 167 -8.53 -7.43 10.15
C SER A 167 -8.28 -6.92 8.74
N GLU A 168 -8.18 -5.59 8.64
CA GLU A 168 -7.83 -4.86 7.43
C GLU A 168 -6.74 -3.82 7.70
N VAL A 169 -5.98 -3.51 6.65
CA VAL A 169 -5.05 -2.38 6.62
C VAL A 169 -5.35 -1.53 5.39
N SER A 170 -5.34 -0.21 5.57
CA SER A 170 -5.42 0.77 4.48
C SER A 170 -4.11 1.54 4.42
N ILE A 171 -3.44 1.49 3.28
CA ILE A 171 -2.18 2.17 3.00
C ILE A 171 -2.45 3.27 1.97
N VAL A 172 -2.75 4.45 2.50
CA VAL A 172 -3.03 5.67 1.72
C VAL A 172 -1.98 6.73 2.02
N GLY A 173 -1.75 7.62 1.05
CA GLY A 173 -0.90 8.78 1.26
C GLY A 173 -1.58 9.80 2.16
N ALA A 174 -0.79 10.72 2.72
CA ALA A 174 -1.36 11.93 3.29
C ALA A 174 -2.19 12.63 2.21
N VAL A 175 -3.42 13.03 2.55
CA VAL A 175 -4.27 13.81 1.65
C VAL A 175 -3.51 15.09 1.31
N THR A 176 -2.98 15.17 0.09
CA THR A 176 -2.35 16.39 -0.41
C THR A 176 -3.46 17.39 -0.62
N VAL A 177 -3.60 18.35 0.29
CA VAL A 177 -4.49 19.49 0.08
C VAL A 177 -3.94 20.26 -1.12
N PRO A 178 -4.71 20.46 -2.21
CA PRO A 178 -4.24 21.24 -3.34
C PRO A 178 -3.77 22.59 -2.84
N GLU A 179 -2.56 23.01 -3.24
CA GLU A 179 -2.06 24.33 -2.89
C GLU A 179 -3.13 25.37 -3.28
N PRO A 180 -3.55 26.25 -2.36
CA PRO A 180 -4.63 27.18 -2.63
C PRO A 180 -4.27 28.02 -3.85
N ALA A 181 -5.28 28.38 -4.65
CA ALA A 181 -5.19 29.19 -5.88
C ALA A 181 -4.50 30.57 -5.70
N SER A 182 -3.98 30.87 -4.51
CA SER A 182 -3.12 31.97 -4.12
C SER A 182 -1.97 32.23 -5.10
N ILE A 183 -1.30 31.19 -5.61
CA ILE A 183 -0.18 31.36 -6.56
C ILE A 183 -0.70 31.88 -7.90
N LEU A 184 -1.86 31.37 -8.34
CA LEU A 184 -2.53 31.82 -9.55
C LEU A 184 -3.04 33.26 -9.40
N MET A 185 -3.60 33.60 -8.23
CA MET A 185 -4.03 34.97 -7.88
C MET A 185 -2.86 35.95 -7.76
N LEU A 186 -1.70 35.51 -7.25
CA LEU A 186 -0.48 36.30 -7.21
C LEU A 186 0.06 36.56 -8.62
N GLY A 187 0.05 35.54 -9.49
CA GLY A 187 0.39 35.68 -10.90
C GLY A 187 -0.53 36.65 -11.64
N LEU A 188 -1.84 36.53 -11.46
CA LEU A 188 -2.84 37.46 -12.01
C LEU A 188 -2.66 38.89 -11.48
N ALA A 189 -2.39 39.05 -10.18
CA ALA A 189 -2.16 40.36 -9.56
C ALA A 189 -0.91 41.04 -10.14
N LEU A 190 0.19 40.29 -10.33
CA LEU A 190 1.42 40.81 -10.94
C LEU A 190 1.23 41.18 -12.41
N CYS A 191 0.49 40.37 -13.18
CA CYS A 191 0.11 40.69 -14.56
C CYS A 191 -0.77 41.96 -14.64
N GLY A 192 -1.74 42.12 -13.74
CA GLY A 192 -2.58 43.32 -13.65
C GLY A 192 -1.79 44.59 -13.32
N LEU A 193 -0.80 44.49 -12.44
CA LEU A 193 0.13 45.59 -12.13
C LEU A 193 1.04 45.96 -13.31
N GLY A 194 1.47 44.99 -14.11
CA GLY A 194 2.25 45.24 -15.33
C GLY A 194 1.46 45.97 -16.43
N VAL A 195 0.19 45.60 -16.63
CA VAL A 195 -0.70 46.22 -17.64
C VAL A 195 -1.12 47.64 -17.22
N SER A 196 -1.38 47.86 -15.93
CA SER A 196 -1.77 49.20 -15.43
C SER A 196 -0.64 50.24 -15.54
N ARG A 197 0.63 49.83 -15.44
CA ARG A 197 1.78 50.73 -15.65
C ARG A 197 1.93 51.20 -17.10
N LYS A 198 1.55 50.38 -18.09
CA LYS A 198 1.61 50.77 -19.52
C LYS A 198 0.52 51.77 -19.96
N ARG A 199 -0.52 51.98 -19.16
CA ARG A 199 -1.57 52.98 -19.45
C ARG A 199 -1.27 54.39 -18.92
N LYS A 200 -0.23 54.55 -18.09
CA LYS A 200 0.16 55.84 -17.48
C LYS A 200 1.44 56.45 -18.08
N ALA A 201 1.99 55.86 -19.15
CA ALA A 201 3.12 56.41 -19.92
C ALA A 201 2.61 56.93 -21.27
#